data_AF-A0A5C2SUL1-F1
#
_entry.id   AF-A0A5C2SUL1-F1
#
_cell.length_a   1.000
_cell.length_b   1.000
_cell.length_c   1.000
_cell.angle_alpha   90.00
_cell.angle_beta   90.00
_cell.angle_gamma   90.00
#
_symmetry.space_group_name_H-M   'P 1'
#
loop_
_entity.id
_entity.type
_entity.pdbx_description
1 polymer ?
#
loop_
_entity_poly.entity_id
_entity_poly.type
_entity_poly.pdbx_seq_one_letter_code
_entity_poly.pdbx_strand_id
1 'polypeptide(L)'
;MIIELNATILSPARRPIPVQSDCDISEVENIDFAFYKPSVKKFAEGRGKAFLTDLRLVIVADNPTDVFKTLSIPLTSLSRIEREEPRLRNANVARIVLDDIRPTPSSGLGEYPLKLELRGTKADKQAFQIFGAHLLKAHERAVAKSRAYLEDEIDLPAYGAGPSSSSSTTYITADVPSDAPPGYEP
;
A
#
# COMPACT_ATOMS: atom_id res chain seq x y z
N MET A 1 -18.14 -19.30 6.94
CA MET A 1 -18.38 -17.85 6.75
C MET A 1 -17.07 -17.28 6.23
N ILE A 2 -17.04 -16.84 4.96
CA ILE A 2 -15.79 -16.44 4.30
C ILE A 2 -15.36 -15.08 4.85
N ILE A 3 -14.13 -15.00 5.34
CA ILE A 3 -13.57 -13.79 5.94
C ILE A 3 -12.91 -12.96 4.82
N GLU A 4 -13.53 -11.83 4.45
CA GLU A 4 -13.01 -10.93 3.41
C GLU A 4 -12.27 -9.73 4.02
N LEU A 5 -10.95 -9.82 4.05
CA LEU A 5 -10.04 -8.71 4.35
C LEU A 5 -9.87 -7.82 3.12
N ASN A 6 -10.43 -6.59 3.11
CA ASN A 6 -10.24 -5.61 2.02
C ASN A 6 -9.99 -6.31 0.67
N ALA A 7 -10.95 -7.14 0.27
CA ALA A 7 -10.68 -8.20 -0.69
C ALA A 7 -10.25 -7.57 -2.02
N THR A 8 -9.17 -8.10 -2.59
CA THR A 8 -8.80 -7.71 -3.95
C THR A 8 -9.41 -8.70 -4.91
N ILE A 9 -9.91 -8.20 -6.03
CA ILE A 9 -10.34 -9.06 -7.13
C ILE A 9 -9.07 -9.63 -7.77
N LEU A 10 -9.09 -10.93 -8.02
CA LEU A 10 -7.99 -11.64 -8.65
C LEU A 10 -8.35 -11.95 -10.10
N SER A 11 -7.37 -11.84 -10.99
CA SER A 11 -7.44 -12.42 -12.35
C SER A 11 -7.50 -13.96 -12.28
N PRO A 12 -7.84 -14.66 -13.39
CA PRO A 12 -7.78 -16.13 -13.43
C PRO A 12 -6.42 -16.71 -13.07
N ALA A 13 -5.33 -15.96 -13.32
CA ALA A 13 -3.97 -16.31 -12.91
C ALA A 13 -3.67 -16.04 -11.43
N ARG A 14 -4.69 -15.67 -10.64
CA ARG A 14 -4.60 -15.33 -9.21
C ARG A 14 -3.68 -14.15 -8.90
N ARG A 15 -3.50 -13.24 -9.85
CA ARG A 15 -2.81 -11.96 -9.62
C ARG A 15 -3.84 -10.88 -9.27
N PRO A 16 -3.57 -9.98 -8.31
CA PRO A 16 -4.42 -8.84 -8.00
C PRO A 16 -4.69 -8.02 -9.26
N ILE A 17 -5.95 -7.61 -9.45
CA ILE A 17 -6.27 -6.64 -10.50
C ILE A 17 -5.80 -5.25 -10.00
N PRO A 18 -4.96 -4.55 -10.78
CA PRO A 18 -4.51 -3.20 -10.42
C PRO A 18 -5.70 -2.26 -10.28
N VAL A 19 -5.67 -1.43 -9.25
CA VAL A 19 -6.63 -0.32 -9.11
C VAL A 19 -6.15 0.86 -9.98
N GLN A 20 -7.03 1.81 -10.30
CA GLN A 20 -6.62 3.01 -11.02
C GLN A 20 -5.44 3.68 -10.28
N SER A 21 -4.36 4.00 -11.01
CA SER A 21 -3.09 4.55 -10.51
C SER A 21 -2.22 3.62 -9.64
N ASP A 22 -2.55 2.32 -9.54
CA ASP A 22 -1.75 1.31 -8.85
C ASP A 22 -0.58 0.84 -9.73
N CYS A 23 0.65 0.93 -9.26
CA CYS A 23 1.86 0.50 -9.98
C CYS A 23 2.54 -0.67 -9.26
N ASP A 24 2.74 -1.79 -9.95
CA ASP A 24 3.47 -2.95 -9.41
C ASP A 24 4.95 -2.60 -9.15
N ILE A 25 5.44 -2.90 -7.94
CA ILE A 25 6.84 -2.70 -7.54
C ILE A 25 7.58 -4.03 -7.47
N SER A 26 6.99 -5.02 -6.79
CA SER A 26 7.66 -6.29 -6.50
C SER A 26 6.64 -7.37 -6.21
N GLU A 27 6.97 -8.61 -6.53
CA GLU A 27 6.22 -9.78 -6.06
C GLU A 27 7.18 -10.81 -5.47
N VAL A 28 6.66 -11.63 -4.56
CA VAL A 28 7.36 -12.81 -4.05
C VAL A 28 6.36 -13.95 -3.89
N GLU A 29 6.74 -15.12 -4.41
CA GLU A 29 5.96 -16.34 -4.32
C GLU A 29 6.45 -17.23 -3.16
N ASN A 30 5.69 -18.28 -2.87
CA ASN A 30 6.01 -19.28 -1.85
C ASN A 30 6.32 -18.68 -0.47
N ILE A 31 5.56 -17.70 -0.04
CA ILE A 31 5.69 -17.15 1.32
C ILE A 31 4.79 -17.89 2.29
N ASP A 32 5.30 -18.14 3.50
CA ASP A 32 4.45 -18.53 4.62
C ASP A 32 3.91 -17.27 5.29
N PHE A 33 2.60 -17.22 5.54
CA PHE A 33 1.97 -16.14 6.28
C PHE A 33 1.26 -16.68 7.53
N ALA A 34 1.22 -15.87 8.58
CA ALA A 34 0.47 -16.16 9.79
C ALA A 34 -0.13 -14.88 10.38
N PHE A 35 -1.40 -14.98 10.81
CA PHE A 35 -2.16 -13.89 11.39
C PHE A 35 -2.45 -14.13 12.88
N TYR A 36 -2.33 -13.04 13.64
CA TYR A 36 -2.38 -13.01 15.09
C TYR A 36 -3.41 -11.96 15.52
N LYS A 37 -4.21 -12.28 16.54
CA LYS A 37 -5.08 -11.33 17.25
C LYS A 37 -4.58 -11.13 18.68
N PRO A 38 -4.87 -10.00 19.34
CA PRO A 38 -4.50 -9.80 20.75
C PRO A 38 -5.04 -10.91 21.66
N SER A 39 -6.25 -11.42 21.38
CA SER A 39 -6.91 -12.48 22.14
C SER A 39 -6.57 -13.90 21.66
N VAL A 40 -6.15 -14.08 20.41
CA VAL A 40 -5.86 -15.40 19.81
C VAL A 40 -4.46 -15.39 19.24
N LYS A 41 -3.57 -16.18 19.87
CA LYS A 41 -2.16 -16.26 19.50
C LYS A 41 -1.92 -16.55 18.02
N LYS A 42 -2.81 -17.26 17.31
CA LYS A 42 -2.72 -17.48 15.86
C LYS A 42 -4.06 -17.98 15.36
N PHE A 43 -4.70 -17.28 14.42
CA PHE A 43 -6.05 -17.64 13.96
C PHE A 43 -6.11 -18.04 12.49
N ALA A 44 -5.11 -17.66 11.68
CA ALA A 44 -5.01 -18.06 10.29
C ALA A 44 -3.54 -18.22 9.90
N GLU A 45 -3.24 -19.22 9.08
CA GLU A 45 -1.93 -19.46 8.51
C GLU A 45 -2.02 -20.14 7.16
N GLY A 46 -0.97 -20.02 6.37
CA GLY A 46 -0.90 -20.71 5.10
C GLY A 46 0.30 -20.30 4.27
N ARG A 47 0.28 -20.78 3.02
CA ARG A 47 1.24 -20.44 1.98
C ARG A 47 0.57 -19.63 0.88
N GLY A 48 1.34 -18.74 0.27
CA GLY A 48 0.80 -17.84 -0.74
C GLY A 48 1.84 -16.98 -1.44
N LYS A 49 1.34 -15.89 -2.00
CA LYS A 49 2.11 -14.87 -2.72
C LYS A 49 1.88 -13.51 -2.07
N ALA A 50 2.90 -12.67 -2.09
CA ALA A 50 2.79 -11.26 -1.75
C ALA A 50 3.08 -10.41 -2.98
N PHE A 51 2.21 -9.44 -3.21
CA PHE A 51 2.34 -8.41 -4.24
C PHE A 51 2.51 -7.07 -3.54
N LEU A 52 3.52 -6.33 -3.94
CA LEU A 52 3.79 -4.98 -3.48
C LEU A 52 3.58 -4.03 -4.65
N THR A 53 2.73 -3.05 -4.40
CA THR A 53 2.50 -1.92 -5.29
C THR A 53 2.98 -0.63 -4.62
N ASP A 54 2.85 0.50 -5.30
CA ASP A 54 3.13 1.82 -4.71
C ASP A 54 2.07 2.30 -3.72
N LEU A 55 0.88 1.68 -3.69
CA LEU A 55 -0.22 2.06 -2.79
C LEU A 55 -0.50 1.03 -1.69
N ARG A 56 -0.29 -0.26 -1.96
CA ARG A 56 -0.74 -1.35 -1.09
C ARG A 56 0.14 -2.60 -1.13
N LEU A 57 0.15 -3.30 0.00
CA LEU A 57 0.64 -4.68 0.12
C LEU A 57 -0.55 -5.64 0.00
N VAL A 58 -0.41 -6.65 -0.85
CA VAL A 58 -1.47 -7.63 -1.09
C VAL A 58 -0.95 -9.04 -0.83
N ILE A 59 -1.65 -9.79 0.02
CA ILE A 59 -1.37 -11.20 0.31
C ILE A 59 -2.45 -12.06 -0.32
N VAL A 60 -2.05 -13.08 -1.07
CA VAL A 60 -2.94 -14.03 -1.74
C VAL A 60 -2.59 -15.43 -1.26
N ALA A 61 -3.53 -16.13 -0.62
CA ALA A 61 -3.33 -17.53 -0.26
C ALA A 61 -3.26 -18.40 -1.51
N ASP A 62 -2.45 -19.47 -1.51
CA ASP A 62 -2.46 -20.47 -2.58
C ASP A 62 -3.67 -21.39 -2.45
N ASN A 63 -3.96 -21.83 -1.23
CA ASN A 63 -5.13 -22.65 -0.91
C ASN A 63 -6.10 -21.82 -0.07
N PRO A 64 -7.08 -21.15 -0.70
CA PRO A 64 -8.00 -20.30 0.02
C PRO A 64 -8.88 -21.16 0.94
N THR A 65 -9.05 -20.72 2.17
CA THR A 65 -9.91 -21.36 3.16
C THR A 65 -11.09 -20.43 3.47
N ASP A 66 -12.08 -20.94 4.20
CA ASP A 66 -13.15 -20.10 4.74
C ASP A 66 -12.61 -18.98 5.65
N VAL A 67 -11.42 -19.17 6.23
CA VAL A 67 -10.80 -18.22 7.16
C VAL A 67 -9.98 -17.16 6.44
N PHE A 68 -9.38 -17.48 5.29
CA PHE A 68 -8.51 -16.54 4.59
C PHE A 68 -8.38 -16.87 3.10
N LYS A 69 -8.56 -15.84 2.26
CA LYS A 69 -8.41 -15.91 0.81
C LYS A 69 -7.39 -14.88 0.30
N THR A 70 -7.62 -13.61 0.62
CA THR A 70 -6.77 -12.48 0.23
C THR A 70 -6.81 -11.41 1.29
N LEU A 71 -5.78 -10.56 1.32
CA LEU A 71 -5.73 -9.35 2.12
C LEU A 71 -5.08 -8.23 1.33
N SER A 72 -5.71 -7.06 1.31
CA SER A 72 -5.12 -5.83 0.80
C SER A 72 -4.92 -4.81 1.92
N ILE A 73 -3.69 -4.35 2.11
CA ILE A 73 -3.30 -3.38 3.15
C ILE A 73 -2.74 -2.13 2.48
N PRO A 74 -3.38 -0.95 2.63
CA PRO A 74 -2.78 0.31 2.21
C PRO A 74 -1.43 0.54 2.91
N LEU A 75 -0.39 0.94 2.18
CA LEU A 75 0.92 1.17 2.77
C LEU A 75 0.89 2.26 3.84
N THR A 76 0.09 3.32 3.62
CA THR A 76 -0.09 4.41 4.60
C THR A 76 -0.73 3.96 5.92
N SER A 77 -1.39 2.79 5.95
CA SER A 77 -2.01 2.24 7.16
C SER A 77 -1.06 1.40 8.01
N LEU A 78 0.11 1.04 7.49
CA LEU A 78 1.11 0.26 8.23
C LEU A 78 1.83 1.19 9.22
N SER A 79 1.57 1.03 10.51
CA SER A 79 2.22 1.83 11.56
C SER A 79 3.60 1.29 11.94
N ARG A 80 3.82 -0.03 11.85
CA ARG A 80 5.10 -0.67 12.19
C ARG A 80 5.42 -1.83 11.24
N ILE A 81 6.64 -1.77 10.68
CA ILE A 81 7.22 -2.82 9.84
C ILE A 81 8.56 -3.22 10.46
N GLU A 82 8.66 -4.45 10.96
CA GLU A 82 9.93 -4.99 11.47
C GLU A 82 10.47 -6.04 10.52
N ARG A 83 11.78 -5.97 10.25
CA ARG A 83 12.49 -7.00 9.50
C ARG A 83 13.48 -7.72 10.41
N GLU A 84 13.29 -9.02 10.54
CA GLU A 84 14.21 -9.90 11.24
C GLU A 84 15.06 -10.65 10.21
N GLU A 85 16.34 -10.30 10.16
CA GLU A 85 17.30 -11.03 9.36
C GLU A 85 17.81 -12.28 10.10
N PRO A 86 18.15 -13.36 9.37
CA PRO A 86 18.75 -14.54 9.97
C PRO A 86 20.08 -14.20 10.66
N ARG A 87 20.11 -14.22 12.00
CA ARG A 87 21.34 -13.98 12.77
C ARG A 87 22.40 -15.08 12.60
N LEU A 88 21.98 -16.27 12.17
CA LEU A 88 22.84 -17.44 11.97
C LEU A 88 22.57 -18.07 10.61
N ARG A 89 23.64 -18.48 9.92
CA ARG A 89 23.63 -19.01 8.55
C ARG A 89 22.72 -20.24 8.35
N ASN A 90 22.39 -20.97 9.43
CA ASN A 90 21.83 -22.31 9.37
C ASN A 90 20.43 -22.51 10.00
N ALA A 91 19.81 -21.52 10.65
CA ALA A 91 18.61 -21.81 11.48
C ALA A 91 17.36 -20.97 11.20
N ASN A 92 17.47 -19.70 10.80
CA ASN A 92 16.30 -18.84 10.69
C ASN A 92 16.08 -18.37 9.26
N VAL A 93 14.83 -18.42 8.79
CA VAL A 93 14.44 -17.78 7.53
C VAL A 93 14.10 -16.31 7.82
N ALA A 94 14.39 -15.42 6.87
CA ALA A 94 14.07 -14.00 7.01
C ALA A 94 12.57 -13.83 7.26
N ARG A 95 12.23 -12.90 8.17
CA ARG A 95 10.86 -12.65 8.60
C ARG A 95 10.55 -11.17 8.53
N ILE A 96 9.34 -10.86 8.08
CA ILE A 96 8.76 -9.51 8.10
C ILE A 96 7.57 -9.56 9.03
N VAL A 97 7.50 -8.62 9.96
CA VAL A 97 6.42 -8.49 10.93
C VAL A 97 5.73 -7.16 10.72
N LEU A 98 4.42 -7.23 10.53
CA LEU A 98 3.54 -6.07 10.41
C LEU A 98 2.61 -6.09 11.61
N ASP A 99 2.70 -5.07 12.45
CA ASP A 99 1.85 -4.93 13.64
C ASP A 99 0.81 -3.84 13.43
N ASP A 100 -0.27 -3.89 14.21
CA ASP A 100 -1.36 -2.89 14.24
C ASP A 100 -2.04 -2.68 12.88
N ILE A 101 -2.21 -3.76 12.11
CA ILE A 101 -3.03 -3.76 10.91
C ILE A 101 -4.49 -3.67 11.33
N ARG A 102 -5.16 -2.58 10.98
CA ARG A 102 -6.59 -2.39 11.27
C ARG A 102 -7.44 -2.83 10.09
N PRO A 103 -8.12 -3.98 10.17
CA PRO A 103 -9.03 -4.39 9.11
C PRO A 103 -10.27 -3.50 9.08
N THR A 104 -10.97 -3.47 7.95
CA THR A 104 -12.27 -2.82 7.85
C THR A 104 -13.31 -3.52 8.75
N PRO A 105 -14.24 -2.80 9.40
CA PRO A 105 -15.19 -3.40 10.35
C PRO A 105 -16.05 -4.53 9.77
N SER A 106 -16.31 -4.51 8.47
CA SER A 106 -17.07 -5.54 7.74
C SER A 106 -16.26 -6.80 7.39
N SER A 107 -14.97 -6.86 7.71
CA SER A 107 -14.07 -7.90 7.20
C SER A 107 -14.21 -9.26 7.90
N GLY A 108 -15.11 -9.40 8.88
CA GLY A 108 -15.26 -10.61 9.69
C GLY A 108 -14.09 -10.91 10.64
N LEU A 109 -13.08 -10.04 10.73
CA LEU A 109 -11.93 -10.23 11.65
C LEU A 109 -12.05 -9.47 12.97
N GLY A 110 -13.13 -8.70 13.13
CA GLY A 110 -13.35 -7.83 14.28
C GLY A 110 -12.55 -6.54 14.16
N GLU A 111 -12.77 -5.63 15.10
CA GLU A 111 -12.19 -4.27 15.11
C GLU A 111 -10.76 -4.22 15.69
N TYR A 112 -10.20 -5.38 16.04
CA TYR A 112 -8.94 -5.44 16.77
C TYR A 112 -7.73 -5.28 15.83
N PRO A 113 -6.66 -4.61 16.30
CA PRO A 113 -5.40 -4.56 15.57
C PRO A 113 -4.85 -5.96 15.37
N LEU A 114 -4.50 -6.29 14.13
CA LEU A 114 -3.95 -7.57 13.72
C LEU A 114 -2.43 -7.48 13.60
N LYS A 115 -1.78 -8.63 13.84
CA LYS A 115 -0.37 -8.83 13.52
C LYS A 115 -0.25 -9.86 12.39
N LEU A 116 0.56 -9.53 11.39
CA LEU A 116 0.88 -10.38 10.25
C LEU A 116 2.38 -10.69 10.26
N GLU A 117 2.71 -11.97 10.24
CA GLU A 117 4.06 -12.45 10.01
C GLU A 117 4.18 -13.03 8.61
N LEU A 118 5.16 -12.56 7.85
CA LEU A 118 5.55 -13.14 6.57
C LEU A 118 6.92 -13.78 6.73
N ARG A 119 7.09 -14.98 6.17
CA ARG A 119 8.36 -15.70 6.16
C ARG A 119 8.65 -16.15 4.74
N GLY A 120 9.87 -15.89 4.28
CA GLY A 120 10.35 -16.47 3.03
C GLY A 120 10.56 -17.98 3.18
N THR A 121 10.81 -18.66 2.07
CA THR A 121 11.34 -20.03 2.08
C THR A 121 12.86 -20.02 1.93
N LYS A 122 13.50 -21.18 2.15
CA LYS A 122 14.94 -21.32 1.90
C LYS A 122 15.29 -21.15 0.41
N ALA A 123 14.41 -21.58 -0.48
CA ALA A 123 14.60 -21.46 -1.93
C ALA A 123 14.54 -19.99 -2.38
N ASP A 124 13.57 -19.23 -1.85
CA ASP A 124 13.31 -17.85 -2.29
C ASP A 124 13.87 -16.79 -1.33
N LYS A 125 14.91 -17.14 -0.56
CA LYS A 125 15.47 -16.26 0.49
C LYS A 125 15.89 -14.89 -0.05
N GLN A 126 16.60 -14.87 -1.18
CA GLN A 126 17.09 -13.62 -1.77
C GLN A 126 15.95 -12.75 -2.28
N ALA A 127 14.97 -13.36 -2.98
CA ALA A 127 13.78 -12.67 -3.45
C ALA A 127 12.98 -12.06 -2.30
N PHE A 128 12.80 -12.80 -1.20
CA PHE A 128 12.10 -12.32 -0.01
C PHE A 128 12.85 -11.17 0.69
N GLN A 129 14.19 -11.20 0.73
CA GLN A 129 14.98 -10.09 1.28
C GLN A 129 14.85 -8.81 0.44
N ILE A 130 14.93 -8.93 -0.89
CA ILE A 130 14.72 -7.82 -1.83
C ILE A 130 13.30 -7.26 -1.68
N PHE A 131 12.30 -8.14 -1.64
CA PHE A 131 10.91 -7.76 -1.40
C PHE A 131 10.75 -6.97 -0.10
N GLY A 132 11.37 -7.43 0.99
CA GLY A 132 11.37 -6.71 2.26
C GLY A 132 11.97 -5.32 2.13
N ALA A 133 13.07 -5.15 1.40
CA ALA A 133 13.70 -3.84 1.15
C ALA A 133 12.77 -2.92 0.35
N HIS A 134 12.13 -3.45 -0.70
CA HIS A 134 11.15 -2.72 -1.48
C HIS A 134 9.95 -2.29 -0.63
N LEU A 135 9.47 -3.14 0.27
CA LEU A 135 8.33 -2.82 1.16
C LEU A 135 8.61 -1.59 2.03
N LEU A 136 9.78 -1.50 2.67
CA LEU A 136 10.13 -0.33 3.48
C LEU A 136 10.22 0.94 2.63
N LYS A 137 10.90 0.86 1.48
CA LYS A 137 11.05 2.00 0.58
C LYS A 137 9.71 2.49 0.02
N ALA A 138 8.84 1.56 -0.34
CA ALA A 138 7.49 1.86 -0.84
C ALA A 138 6.63 2.49 0.25
N HIS A 139 6.71 1.96 1.49
CA HIS A 139 6.02 2.52 2.65
C HIS A 139 6.44 3.97 2.93
N GLU A 140 7.75 4.23 3.01
CA GLU A 140 8.28 5.59 3.23
C GLU A 140 7.82 6.56 2.14
N ARG A 141 7.87 6.12 0.87
CA ARG A 141 7.40 6.92 -0.26
C ARG A 141 5.90 7.19 -0.19
N ALA A 142 5.09 6.19 0.14
CA ALA A 142 3.63 6.34 0.24
C ALA A 142 3.25 7.31 1.37
N VAL A 143 3.91 7.21 2.53
CA VAL A 143 3.71 8.13 3.65
C VAL A 143 4.14 9.55 3.27
N ALA A 144 5.30 9.73 2.66
CA ALA A 144 5.76 11.04 2.20
C ALA A 144 4.78 11.67 1.20
N LYS A 145 4.32 10.89 0.21
CA LYS A 145 3.32 11.33 -0.78
C LYS A 145 2.01 11.74 -0.11
N SER A 146 1.53 10.98 0.88
CA SER A 146 0.30 11.30 1.60
C SER A 146 0.38 12.62 2.38
N ARG A 147 1.57 12.97 2.90
CA ARG A 147 1.79 14.25 3.59
C ARG A 147 1.82 15.41 2.62
N ALA A 148 2.51 15.25 1.48
CA ALA A 148 2.54 16.27 0.42
C ALA A 148 1.12 16.59 -0.10
N TYR A 149 0.27 15.59 -0.31
CA TYR A 149 -1.12 15.83 -0.73
C TYR A 149 -1.94 16.64 0.28
N LEU A 150 -1.71 16.46 1.58
CA LEU A 150 -2.40 17.25 2.61
C LEU A 150 -1.91 18.70 2.64
N GLU A 151 -0.65 18.94 2.32
CA GLU A 151 -0.09 20.29 2.17
C GLU A 151 -0.64 20.96 0.90
N ASP A 152 -0.70 20.22 -0.22
CA ASP A 152 -1.25 20.71 -1.48
C ASP A 152 -2.76 21.02 -1.38
N GLU A 153 -3.56 20.24 -0.63
CA GLU A 153 -5.00 20.52 -0.40
C GLU A 153 -5.26 21.83 0.37
N ILE A 154 -4.31 22.26 1.20
CA ILE A 154 -4.40 23.54 1.92
C ILE A 154 -4.05 24.71 1.00
N ASP A 155 -3.19 24.49 0.00
CA ASP A 155 -2.71 25.50 -0.95
C ASP A 155 -3.53 25.53 -2.26
N LEU A 156 -4.52 24.65 -2.41
CA LEU A 156 -5.50 24.70 -3.50
C LEU A 156 -6.43 25.91 -3.27
N PRO A 157 -6.37 26.97 -4.10
CA PRO A 157 -7.27 28.11 -3.95
C PRO A 157 -8.71 27.63 -4.08
N ALA A 158 -9.51 27.86 -3.04
CA ALA A 158 -10.92 27.54 -3.03
C ALA A 158 -11.61 28.28 -4.19
N TYR A 159 -11.87 27.56 -5.29
CA TYR A 159 -12.73 28.04 -6.37
C TYR A 159 -14.19 27.98 -5.92
N GLY A 160 -14.53 28.81 -4.93
CA GLY A 160 -15.89 29.20 -4.60
C GLY A 160 -16.29 30.39 -5.47
N ALA A 161 -17.38 30.23 -6.21
CA ALA A 161 -17.98 31.26 -7.05
C ALA A 161 -18.43 32.50 -6.27
N GLY A 162 -18.11 33.70 -6.77
CA GLY A 162 -18.73 34.98 -6.37
C GLY A 162 -17.79 36.19 -6.51
N PRO A 163 -18.16 37.26 -7.26
CA PRO A 163 -17.22 38.28 -7.71
C PRO A 163 -17.11 39.45 -6.74
N SER A 164 -15.90 39.95 -6.49
CA SER A 164 -15.61 41.39 -6.36
C SER A 164 -14.15 41.67 -5.99
N SER A 165 -13.45 42.25 -6.96
CA SER A 165 -12.56 43.42 -6.86
C SER A 165 -11.62 43.62 -5.65
N SER A 166 -10.34 43.46 -5.98
CA SER A 166 -9.30 44.52 -5.95
C SER A 166 -8.26 44.56 -4.81
N SER A 167 -7.02 44.70 -5.29
CA SER A 167 -5.80 45.25 -4.68
C SER A 167 -5.00 44.30 -3.78
N SER A 168 -3.67 44.17 -3.89
CA SER A 168 -2.66 44.90 -4.66
C SER A 168 -1.36 44.10 -4.56
N THR A 169 -0.75 43.72 -5.69
CA THR A 169 0.61 43.18 -5.68
C THR A 169 1.44 43.87 -6.76
N THR A 170 2.40 44.67 -6.31
CA THR A 170 3.38 45.39 -7.14
C THR A 170 4.45 44.41 -7.62
N TYR A 171 4.49 44.11 -8.92
CA TYR A 171 5.67 43.52 -9.56
C TYR A 171 5.98 44.22 -10.89
N ILE A 172 7.06 45.00 -10.85
CA ILE A 172 8.17 45.09 -11.82
C ILE A 172 7.81 44.82 -13.29
N THR A 173 7.99 45.86 -14.10
CA THR A 173 8.07 45.87 -15.56
C THR A 173 8.91 44.74 -16.15
N ALA A 174 8.28 43.85 -16.90
CA ALA A 174 8.93 43.05 -17.94
C ALA A 174 7.94 42.86 -19.09
N ASP A 175 8.38 43.25 -20.29
CA ASP A 175 7.70 43.07 -21.59
C ASP A 175 7.13 41.66 -21.74
N VAL A 176 5.83 41.58 -22.06
CA VAL A 176 5.16 40.34 -22.47
C VAL A 176 5.08 40.33 -23.99
N PRO A 177 5.70 39.37 -24.70
CA PRO A 177 5.43 39.17 -26.12
C PRO A 177 3.99 38.69 -26.31
N SER A 178 3.18 39.48 -27.02
CA SER A 178 1.81 39.15 -27.40
C SER A 178 1.80 38.05 -28.48
N ASP A 179 1.70 36.79 -28.06
CA ASP A 179 1.40 35.66 -28.95
C ASP A 179 -0.04 35.19 -28.71
N ALA A 180 -0.99 35.96 -29.26
CA ALA A 180 -2.37 35.53 -29.38
C ALA A 180 -2.52 34.79 -30.72
N PRO A 181 -2.98 33.53 -30.75
CA PRO A 181 -3.16 32.81 -32.01
C PRO A 181 -4.27 33.49 -32.85
N PRO A 182 -4.10 33.62 -34.17
CA PRO A 182 -5.08 34.27 -35.03
C PRO A 182 -6.38 33.47 -35.06
N GLY A 183 -7.49 34.16 -34.78
CA GLY A 183 -8.84 33.60 -34.83
C GLY A 183 -9.24 33.25 -36.26
N TYR A 184 -9.88 32.10 -36.44
CA TYR A 184 -10.60 31.77 -37.67
C TYR A 184 -11.93 32.51 -37.66
N GLU A 185 -12.15 33.40 -38.63
CA GLU A 185 -13.48 33.90 -38.97
C GLU A 185 -14.25 32.86 -39.83
N PRO A 186 -15.60 32.85 -39.73
CA PRO A 186 -16.46 31.76 -40.21
C PRO A 186 -16.56 31.58 -41.73
#